data_AF-A0A1X0P969-F1
#
_entry.id   AF-A0A1X0P969-F1
#
_cell.length_a   1.000
_cell.length_b   1.000
_cell.length_c   1.000
_cell.angle_alpha   90.00
_cell.angle_beta   90.00
_cell.angle_gamma   90.00
#
_symmetry.space_group_name_H-M   'P 1'
#
loop_
_entity.id
_entity.type
_entity.pdbx_description
1 polymer ?
#
loop_
_entity_poly.entity_id
_entity_poly.type
_entity_poly.pdbx_seq_one_letter_code
_entity_poly.pdbx_strand_id
1 'polypeptide(L)'
;MTYAGRDKWRSPDEKHPDKLPWDLSKLDSVLQQATAAKVKIEKQLWCARVVLRCVNEVKAKGGSVLPQSRQLVFTLQYLLTQAEPTTSGAKLRQHIFSIYLRLLGEEEGLDELLLMDVNTVNALVCALYDKTHNELNEVAVLLARRISELSHVCSILVFEETLFEALQDLLEDRQVPSCLSVHVLYLFVNLCGHPKLHFKLARTRRIMFFAMDTLLHILNSGIVRRSSKKLYRLMHTGSPSHSVIDKTTPQNHSIHTKVSDTDIGFPKYIKRALESMFMALPCAMIIANLLSFPENRKLMLSTYPDVIAVLELCDIQEVSIQLREVAQRATNYLHEDEHVLEEVLVEHFESHKLGGSTVEDGD
;
A
#
# COMPACT_ATOMS: atom_id res chain seq x y z
N MET A 1 19.89 22.79 -44.78
CA MET A 1 19.61 21.92 -43.62
C MET A 1 19.66 22.79 -42.37
N THR A 2 18.51 23.29 -41.95
CA THR A 2 18.34 24.16 -40.79
C THR A 2 18.07 23.30 -39.56
N TYR A 3 18.94 23.42 -38.55
CA TYR A 3 18.74 22.81 -37.23
C TYR A 3 17.40 23.27 -36.66
N ALA A 4 16.45 22.35 -36.51
CA ALA A 4 15.23 22.58 -35.74
C ALA A 4 15.63 22.94 -34.29
N GLY A 5 15.04 24.02 -33.78
CA GLY A 5 15.51 24.77 -32.63
C GLY A 5 15.71 23.94 -31.37
N ARG A 6 16.84 24.15 -30.70
CA ARG A 6 16.96 23.85 -29.27
C ARG A 6 15.96 24.75 -28.56
N ASP A 7 14.93 24.15 -27.99
CA ASP A 7 13.98 24.89 -27.17
C ASP A 7 14.73 25.62 -26.04
N LYS A 8 14.55 26.94 -25.98
CA LYS A 8 15.24 27.80 -25.02
C LYS A 8 14.74 27.54 -23.60
N TRP A 9 15.69 27.25 -22.71
CA TRP A 9 15.51 27.30 -21.25
C TRP A 9 14.86 28.62 -20.83
N ARG A 10 13.95 28.57 -19.86
CA ARG A 10 13.30 29.78 -19.32
C ARG A 10 13.55 29.93 -17.83
N SER A 11 13.70 31.19 -17.41
CA SER A 11 14.18 31.60 -16.10
C SER A 11 13.26 31.12 -14.96
N PRO A 12 13.80 30.88 -13.75
CA PRO A 12 13.01 30.63 -12.56
C PRO A 12 12.02 31.74 -12.16
N ASP A 13 12.08 32.90 -12.81
CA ASP A 13 11.15 34.01 -12.63
C ASP A 13 9.89 33.88 -13.52
N GLU A 14 9.87 32.93 -14.45
CA GLU A 14 8.72 32.70 -15.32
C GLU A 14 7.67 31.81 -14.64
N LYS A 15 6.43 32.31 -14.60
CA LYS A 15 5.27 31.53 -14.16
C LYS A 15 5.11 30.32 -15.09
N HIS A 16 4.84 29.15 -14.50
CA HIS A 16 4.54 27.85 -15.14
C HIS A 16 5.76 26.94 -15.43
N PRO A 17 6.25 26.17 -14.43
CA PRO A 17 7.27 25.13 -14.63
C PRO A 17 6.81 23.98 -15.55
N ASP A 18 5.51 23.87 -15.82
CA ASP A 18 4.90 22.74 -16.52
C ASP A 18 5.13 22.77 -18.04
N LYS A 19 5.56 23.91 -18.62
CA LYS A 19 5.57 24.13 -20.09
C LYS A 19 6.94 24.14 -20.75
N LEU A 20 8.02 23.76 -20.05
CA LEU A 20 9.39 23.95 -20.53
C LEU A 20 10.13 22.64 -20.75
N PRO A 21 10.92 22.49 -21.82
CA PRO A 21 11.79 21.34 -22.02
C PRO A 21 12.95 21.37 -21.02
N TRP A 22 13.25 20.21 -20.45
CA TRP A 22 14.18 20.07 -19.33
C TRP A 22 15.62 19.80 -19.77
N ASP A 23 16.58 20.40 -19.05
CA ASP A 23 18.01 20.27 -19.26
C ASP A 23 18.69 19.80 -17.96
N LEU A 24 19.18 18.55 -17.95
CA LEU A 24 19.86 17.96 -16.79
C LEU A 24 21.12 18.72 -16.37
N SER A 25 21.76 19.47 -17.28
CA SER A 25 22.93 20.28 -16.95
C SER A 25 22.62 21.44 -15.99
N LYS A 26 21.34 21.72 -15.74
CA LYS A 26 20.88 22.78 -14.82
C LYS A 26 20.50 22.28 -13.43
N LEU A 27 20.50 20.96 -13.19
CA LEU A 27 20.10 20.40 -11.90
C LEU A 27 20.91 20.97 -10.74
N ASP A 28 22.24 21.03 -10.86
CA ASP A 28 23.11 21.55 -9.79
C ASP A 28 22.80 23.01 -9.43
N SER A 29 22.48 23.84 -10.44
CA SER A 29 22.05 25.22 -10.19
C SER A 29 20.72 25.30 -9.44
N VAL A 30 19.79 24.38 -9.72
CA VAL A 30 18.50 24.30 -9.00
C VAL A 30 18.71 23.86 -7.56
N LEU A 31 19.60 22.89 -7.31
CA LEU A 31 19.95 22.41 -5.97
C LEU A 31 20.61 23.52 -5.13
N GLN A 32 21.50 24.30 -5.74
CA GLN A 32 22.10 25.47 -5.09
C GLN A 32 21.06 26.55 -4.77
N GLN A 33 20.10 26.82 -5.67
CA GLN A 33 19.03 27.77 -5.41
C GLN A 33 18.06 27.31 -4.31
N ALA A 34 17.85 26.00 -4.16
CA ALA A 34 16.99 25.44 -3.12
C ALA A 34 17.55 25.66 -1.70
N THR A 35 18.88 25.73 -1.60
CA THR A 35 19.64 25.81 -0.33
C THR A 35 20.25 27.19 -0.08
N ALA A 36 20.01 28.17 -0.96
CA ALA A 36 20.57 29.51 -0.80
C ALA A 36 20.03 30.22 0.46
N ALA A 37 20.83 31.14 1.01
CA ALA A 37 20.47 31.86 2.22
C ALA A 37 19.21 32.72 2.02
N LYS A 38 18.30 32.70 2.99
CA LYS A 38 17.03 33.47 2.99
C LYS A 38 16.08 33.17 1.83
N VAL A 39 16.19 31.98 1.24
CA VAL A 39 15.24 31.53 0.21
C VAL A 39 13.86 31.35 0.83
N LYS A 40 12.83 31.87 0.15
CA LYS A 40 11.43 31.74 0.57
C LYS A 40 10.87 30.36 0.20
N ILE A 41 9.85 29.92 0.94
CA ILE A 41 9.18 28.62 0.74
C ILE A 41 8.64 28.44 -0.69
N GLU A 42 8.19 29.50 -1.36
CA GLU A 42 7.69 29.41 -2.75
C GLU A 42 8.79 29.02 -3.73
N LYS A 43 10.01 29.51 -3.47
CA LYS A 43 11.18 29.18 -4.30
C LYS A 43 11.67 27.77 -4.02
N GLN A 44 11.63 27.32 -2.76
CA GLN A 44 11.91 25.92 -2.39
C GLN A 44 10.92 24.95 -3.05
N LEU A 45 9.61 25.27 -3.02
CA LEU A 45 8.58 24.52 -3.72
C LEU A 45 8.83 24.45 -5.21
N TRP A 46 9.20 25.57 -5.83
CA TRP A 46 9.57 25.60 -7.24
C TRP A 46 10.76 24.67 -7.53
N CYS A 47 11.83 24.74 -6.72
CA CYS A 47 12.98 23.86 -6.88
C CYS A 47 12.60 22.38 -6.72
N ALA A 48 11.81 22.03 -5.70
CA ALA A 48 11.36 20.64 -5.48
C ALA A 48 10.54 20.10 -6.66
N ARG A 49 9.63 20.90 -7.24
CA ARG A 49 8.89 20.51 -8.45
C ARG A 49 9.81 20.26 -9.64
N VAL A 50 10.80 21.12 -9.81
CA VAL A 50 11.78 20.99 -10.88
C VAL A 50 12.57 19.68 -10.69
N VAL A 51 13.09 19.42 -9.49
CA VAL A 51 13.80 18.18 -9.17
C VAL A 51 12.94 16.94 -9.45
N LEU A 52 11.68 16.92 -8.99
CA LEU A 52 10.75 15.82 -9.26
C LEU A 52 10.58 15.55 -10.76
N ARG A 53 10.47 16.61 -11.57
CA ARG A 53 10.38 16.49 -13.02
C ARG A 53 11.66 15.89 -13.61
N CYS A 54 12.84 16.30 -13.14
CA CYS A 54 14.12 15.72 -13.56
C CYS A 54 14.11 14.21 -13.37
N VAL A 55 13.70 13.77 -12.18
CA VAL A 55 13.67 12.36 -11.81
C VAL A 55 12.71 11.58 -12.69
N ASN A 56 11.50 12.11 -12.93
CA ASN A 56 10.53 11.47 -13.79
C ASN A 56 11.02 11.34 -15.24
N GLU A 57 11.66 12.38 -15.79
CA GLU A 57 12.13 12.35 -17.18
C GLU A 57 13.33 11.41 -17.38
N VAL A 58 14.25 11.35 -16.42
CA VAL A 58 15.39 10.42 -16.46
C VAL A 58 14.90 8.98 -16.37
N LYS A 59 13.95 8.69 -15.47
CA LYS A 59 13.32 7.37 -15.39
C LYS A 59 12.61 6.99 -16.69
N ALA A 60 11.84 7.90 -17.27
CA ALA A 60 11.15 7.64 -18.55
C ALA A 60 12.12 7.34 -19.71
N LYS A 61 13.33 7.91 -19.68
CA LYS A 61 14.37 7.70 -20.68
C LYS A 61 15.29 6.52 -20.37
N GLY A 62 15.05 5.77 -19.29
CA GLY A 62 15.88 4.64 -18.86
C GLY A 62 17.30 5.03 -18.43
N GLY A 63 17.53 6.30 -18.09
CA GLY A 63 18.82 6.79 -17.63
C GLY A 63 19.04 6.49 -16.15
N SER A 64 20.22 6.02 -15.77
CA SER A 64 20.60 5.73 -14.38
C SER A 64 21.42 6.86 -13.71
N VAL A 65 21.37 8.09 -14.22
CA VAL A 65 22.43 9.11 -13.95
C VAL A 65 22.09 10.10 -12.81
N LEU A 66 20.88 10.07 -12.25
CA LEU A 66 20.52 10.94 -11.12
C LEU A 66 21.10 10.56 -9.74
N PRO A 67 21.37 9.28 -9.40
CA PRO A 67 21.91 8.87 -8.09
C PRO A 67 23.30 9.42 -7.76
N GLN A 68 24.07 9.93 -8.73
CA GLN A 68 25.46 10.32 -8.49
C GLN A 68 25.64 11.72 -7.90
N SER A 69 24.58 12.56 -7.85
CA SER A 69 24.69 13.87 -7.23
C SER A 69 24.52 13.73 -5.72
N ARG A 70 25.64 13.61 -4.98
CA ARG A 70 25.65 13.69 -3.50
C ARG A 70 24.88 14.91 -3.00
N GLN A 71 24.88 16.00 -3.77
CA GLN A 71 24.19 17.24 -3.45
C GLN A 71 22.66 17.09 -3.44
N LEU A 72 22.10 16.18 -4.25
CA LEU A 72 20.65 15.94 -4.29
C LEU A 72 20.13 15.46 -2.93
N VAL A 73 20.77 14.46 -2.33
CA VAL A 73 20.38 13.91 -1.02
C VAL A 73 20.40 15.00 0.05
N PHE A 74 21.51 15.74 0.16
CA PHE A 74 21.65 16.83 1.12
C PHE A 74 20.62 17.93 0.91
N THR A 75 20.33 18.31 -0.34
CA THR A 75 19.29 19.30 -0.64
C THR A 75 17.90 18.79 -0.23
N LEU A 76 17.55 17.54 -0.50
CA LEU A 76 16.24 17.00 -0.12
C LEU A 76 16.07 16.94 1.40
N GLN A 77 17.10 16.47 2.12
CA GLN A 77 17.10 16.46 3.59
C GLN A 77 17.01 17.88 4.16
N TYR A 78 17.78 18.84 3.62
CA TYR A 78 17.67 20.24 4.01
C TYR A 78 16.24 20.76 3.80
N LEU A 79 15.64 20.55 2.63
CA LEU A 79 14.27 21.00 2.35
C LEU A 79 13.23 20.36 3.28
N LEU A 80 13.41 19.11 3.72
CA LEU A 80 12.56 18.49 4.75
C LEU A 80 12.63 19.24 6.07
N THR A 81 13.84 19.62 6.52
CA THR A 81 14.01 20.39 7.78
C THR A 81 13.42 21.79 7.71
N GLN A 82 13.34 22.39 6.53
CA GLN A 82 12.76 23.73 6.32
C GLN A 82 11.24 23.72 6.16
N ALA A 83 10.62 22.54 6.01
CA ALA A 83 9.19 22.44 5.82
C ALA A 83 8.44 22.69 7.13
N GLU A 84 8.02 23.94 7.35
CA GLU A 84 7.18 24.36 8.47
C GLU A 84 5.80 23.66 8.46
N PRO A 85 5.09 23.57 9.61
CA PRO A 85 3.73 23.01 9.68
C PRO A 85 2.66 23.96 9.11
N THR A 86 2.85 24.39 7.86
CA THR A 86 1.93 25.21 7.07
C THR A 86 1.49 24.45 5.83
N THR A 87 0.44 24.91 5.13
CA THR A 87 0.01 24.30 3.87
C THR A 87 1.12 24.29 2.80
N SER A 88 1.96 25.32 2.77
CA SER A 88 3.12 25.37 1.85
C SER A 88 4.20 24.37 2.25
N GLY A 89 4.45 24.20 3.55
CA GLY A 89 5.38 23.19 4.05
C GLY A 89 4.87 21.76 3.83
N ALA A 90 3.58 21.50 4.00
CA ALA A 90 2.97 20.20 3.66
C ALA A 90 3.15 19.85 2.18
N LYS A 91 2.93 20.82 1.27
CA LYS A 91 3.21 20.66 -0.16
C LYS A 91 4.69 20.41 -0.46
N LEU A 92 5.58 21.03 0.31
CA LEU A 92 7.02 20.81 0.15
C LEU A 92 7.38 19.37 0.54
N ARG A 93 6.90 18.88 1.68
CA ARG A 93 7.06 17.47 2.08
C ARG A 93 6.47 16.50 1.06
N GLN A 94 5.28 16.79 0.54
CA GLN A 94 4.63 15.97 -0.49
C GLN A 94 5.52 15.85 -1.74
N HIS A 95 6.10 16.95 -2.22
CA HIS A 95 7.02 16.91 -3.36
C HIS A 95 8.30 16.14 -3.04
N ILE A 96 8.87 16.30 -1.84
CA ILE A 96 10.08 15.57 -1.44
C ILE A 96 9.80 14.07 -1.34
N PHE A 97 8.71 13.65 -0.72
CA PHE A 97 8.32 12.23 -0.65
C PHE A 97 7.99 11.67 -2.03
N SER A 98 7.41 12.46 -2.93
CA SER A 98 7.24 12.06 -4.33
C SER A 98 8.58 11.85 -5.02
N ILE A 99 9.60 12.65 -4.71
CA ILE A 99 10.96 12.44 -5.21
C ILE A 99 11.55 11.16 -4.63
N TYR A 100 11.44 10.93 -3.31
CA TYR A 100 11.93 9.71 -2.67
C TYR A 100 11.29 8.47 -3.27
N LEU A 101 9.95 8.46 -3.43
CA LEU A 101 9.21 7.37 -4.07
C LEU A 101 9.75 7.04 -5.48
N ARG A 102 10.27 8.05 -6.18
CA ARG A 102 10.89 7.90 -7.50
C ARG A 102 12.37 7.57 -7.45
N LEU A 103 13.09 7.75 -6.35
CA LEU A 103 14.50 7.38 -6.24
C LEU A 103 14.70 5.99 -5.64
N LEU A 104 13.78 5.55 -4.78
CA LEU A 104 13.93 4.32 -4.02
C LEU A 104 13.94 3.04 -4.87
N GLY A 105 14.90 2.16 -4.57
CA GLY A 105 15.10 0.86 -5.21
C GLY A 105 15.94 0.90 -6.50
N GLU A 106 16.62 2.02 -6.76
CA GLU A 106 17.60 2.13 -7.84
C GLU A 106 19.01 1.73 -7.38
N GLU A 107 19.40 2.09 -6.16
CA GLU A 107 20.71 1.82 -5.58
C GLU A 107 20.62 1.70 -4.06
N GLU A 108 21.08 0.58 -3.48
CA GLU A 108 20.95 0.31 -2.04
C GLU A 108 21.62 1.40 -1.17
N GLY A 109 22.80 1.88 -1.58
CA GLY A 109 23.50 2.94 -0.84
C GLY A 109 22.75 4.27 -0.85
N LEU A 110 21.97 4.56 -1.90
CA LEU A 110 21.12 5.75 -1.95
C LEU A 110 19.89 5.57 -1.04
N ASP A 111 19.28 4.39 -1.07
CA ASP A 111 18.12 4.07 -0.25
C ASP A 111 18.44 4.22 1.25
N GLU A 112 19.59 3.72 1.69
CA GLU A 112 20.09 3.90 3.06
C GLU A 112 20.30 5.38 3.40
N LEU A 113 20.96 6.16 2.53
CA LEU A 113 21.22 7.58 2.76
C LEU A 113 19.95 8.42 2.87
N LEU A 114 18.91 8.08 2.10
CA LEU A 114 17.63 8.80 2.13
C LEU A 114 16.81 8.46 3.38
N LEU A 115 16.81 7.19 3.78
CA LEU A 115 15.88 6.66 4.78
C LEU A 115 16.46 6.59 6.20
N MET A 116 17.78 6.40 6.36
CA MET A 116 18.42 6.31 7.68
C MET A 116 18.67 7.68 8.33
N ASP A 117 18.08 8.76 7.81
CA ASP A 117 18.09 10.08 8.43
C ASP A 117 16.89 10.25 9.39
N VAL A 118 17.18 10.69 10.61
CA VAL A 118 16.17 10.89 11.67
C VAL A 118 15.11 11.91 11.25
N ASN A 119 15.47 12.95 10.48
CA ASN A 119 14.50 13.94 10.02
C ASN A 119 13.56 13.36 8.97
N THR A 120 14.06 12.49 8.08
CA THR A 120 13.21 11.74 7.14
C THR A 120 12.18 10.90 7.90
N VAL A 121 12.61 10.11 8.89
CA VAL A 121 11.71 9.27 9.69
C VAL A 121 10.66 10.12 10.40
N ASN A 122 11.08 11.18 11.09
CA ASN A 122 10.17 12.08 11.80
C ASN A 122 9.19 12.77 10.85
N ALA A 123 9.65 13.21 9.68
CA ALA A 123 8.78 13.82 8.68
C ALA A 123 7.75 12.81 8.14
N LEU A 124 8.15 11.55 7.95
CA LEU A 124 7.27 10.49 7.50
C LEU A 124 6.19 10.20 8.55
N VAL A 125 6.57 10.04 9.83
CA VAL A 125 5.63 9.88 10.95
C VAL A 125 4.62 11.03 10.98
N CYS A 126 5.10 12.28 10.93
CA CYS A 126 4.23 13.45 10.92
C CYS A 126 3.23 13.44 9.75
N ALA A 127 3.65 12.99 8.57
CA ALA A 127 2.80 12.93 7.38
C ALA A 127 1.79 11.78 7.43
N LEU A 128 2.14 10.63 8.02
CA LEU A 128 1.22 9.52 8.24
C LEU A 128 0.09 9.90 9.22
N TYR A 129 0.37 10.79 10.18
CA TYR A 129 -0.65 11.36 11.07
C TYR A 129 -1.33 12.63 10.54
N ASP A 130 -0.94 13.15 9.37
CA ASP A 130 -1.52 14.38 8.84
C ASP A 130 -2.94 14.15 8.29
N LYS A 131 -3.94 14.48 9.12
CA LYS A 131 -5.37 14.42 8.76
C LYS A 131 -5.86 15.68 8.03
N THR A 132 -5.02 16.71 7.90
CA THR A 132 -5.38 17.99 7.29
C THR A 132 -5.03 18.04 5.80
N HIS A 133 -3.94 17.40 5.40
CA HIS A 133 -3.43 17.39 4.03
C HIS A 133 -3.48 15.98 3.45
N ASN A 134 -4.65 15.58 2.94
CA ASN A 134 -4.87 14.22 2.39
C ASN A 134 -3.85 13.79 1.33
N GLU A 135 -3.45 14.71 0.44
CA GLU A 135 -2.46 14.38 -0.61
C GLU A 135 -1.06 14.08 -0.04
N LEU A 136 -0.68 14.71 1.08
CA LEU A 136 0.57 14.41 1.76
C LEU A 136 0.51 13.03 2.42
N ASN A 137 -0.61 12.74 3.10
CA ASN A 137 -0.85 11.44 3.73
C ASN A 137 -0.82 10.29 2.71
N GLU A 138 -1.49 10.47 1.57
CA GLU A 138 -1.48 9.51 0.46
C GLU A 138 -0.06 9.21 -0.02
N VAL A 139 0.74 10.24 -0.30
CA VAL A 139 2.13 10.05 -0.74
C VAL A 139 2.98 9.40 0.35
N ALA A 140 2.75 9.71 1.63
CA ALA A 140 3.44 9.09 2.75
C ALA A 140 3.14 7.58 2.86
N VAL A 141 1.87 7.17 2.70
CA VAL A 141 1.47 5.76 2.66
C VAL A 141 2.12 5.04 1.47
N LEU A 142 2.13 5.66 0.30
CA LEU A 142 2.80 5.10 -0.89
C LEU A 142 4.30 4.97 -0.69
N LEU A 143 4.94 5.95 -0.05
CA LEU A 143 6.36 5.90 0.28
C LEU A 143 6.66 4.78 1.28
N ALA A 144 5.88 4.64 2.36
CA ALA A 144 6.04 3.56 3.32
C ALA A 144 5.86 2.18 2.67
N ARG A 145 4.87 2.04 1.76
CA ARG A 145 4.71 0.81 0.98
C ARG A 145 5.93 0.54 0.08
N ARG A 146 6.48 1.56 -0.57
CA ARG A 146 7.69 1.39 -1.37
C ARG A 146 8.89 0.95 -0.52
N ILE A 147 9.06 1.53 0.66
CA ILE A 147 10.12 1.12 1.60
C ILE A 147 9.95 -0.34 2.02
N SER A 148 8.71 -0.82 2.21
CA SER A 148 8.49 -2.23 2.60
C SER A 148 8.84 -3.24 1.51
N GLU A 149 8.89 -2.82 0.24
CA GLU A 149 9.34 -3.65 -0.88
C GLU A 149 10.86 -3.83 -0.92
N LEU A 150 11.63 -3.02 -0.18
CA LEU A 150 13.09 -3.00 -0.20
C LEU A 150 13.66 -3.74 1.01
N SER A 151 14.13 -4.97 0.80
CA SER A 151 14.59 -5.86 1.87
C SER A 151 15.71 -5.28 2.75
N HIS A 152 16.61 -4.46 2.19
CA HIS A 152 17.75 -3.90 2.92
C HIS A 152 17.36 -2.77 3.89
N VAL A 153 16.29 -2.01 3.61
CA VAL A 153 15.85 -0.85 4.43
C VAL A 153 14.50 -1.01 5.12
N CYS A 154 13.65 -1.96 4.69
CA CYS A 154 12.28 -2.12 5.20
C CYS A 154 12.19 -2.29 6.73
N SER A 155 13.27 -2.76 7.37
CA SER A 155 13.37 -2.91 8.82
C SER A 155 13.13 -1.60 9.60
N ILE A 156 13.40 -0.44 8.99
CA ILE A 156 13.15 0.88 9.59
C ILE A 156 11.66 1.07 9.92
N LEU A 157 10.75 0.51 9.12
CA LEU A 157 9.30 0.61 9.33
C LEU A 157 8.82 -0.15 10.58
N VAL A 158 9.64 -1.05 11.12
CA VAL A 158 9.27 -1.94 12.22
C VAL A 158 10.10 -1.66 13.48
N PHE A 159 11.36 -1.26 13.35
CA PHE A 159 12.23 -0.99 14.50
C PHE A 159 12.20 0.46 14.98
N GLU A 160 11.84 1.41 14.13
CA GLU A 160 11.51 2.77 14.60
C GLU A 160 10.11 2.76 15.21
N GLU A 161 10.03 2.83 16.55
CA GLU A 161 8.79 2.60 17.30
C GLU A 161 7.67 3.56 16.89
N THR A 162 7.98 4.86 16.77
CA THR A 162 6.99 5.88 16.38
C THR A 162 6.45 5.68 14.96
N LEU A 163 7.28 5.18 14.05
CA LEU A 163 6.87 4.85 12.70
C LEU A 163 6.02 3.58 12.67
N PHE A 164 6.42 2.56 13.42
CA PHE A 164 5.65 1.33 13.53
C PHE A 164 4.29 1.54 14.20
N GLU A 165 4.20 2.42 15.20
CA GLU A 165 2.94 2.85 15.81
C GLU A 165 2.04 3.57 14.80
N ALA A 166 2.58 4.54 14.06
CA ALA A 166 1.83 5.26 13.03
C ALA A 166 1.24 4.33 11.95
N LEU A 167 1.99 3.31 11.55
CA LEU A 167 1.53 2.33 10.57
C LEU A 167 0.42 1.41 11.11
N GLN A 168 0.50 1.02 12.39
CA GLN A 168 -0.57 0.24 13.04
C GLN A 168 -1.82 1.09 13.26
N ASP A 169 -1.69 2.37 13.59
CA ASP A 169 -2.82 3.29 13.71
C ASP A 169 -3.53 3.46 12.36
N LEU A 170 -2.77 3.57 11.26
CA LEU A 170 -3.34 3.61 9.91
C LEU A 170 -4.05 2.33 9.50
N LEU A 171 -3.59 1.17 9.99
CA LEU A 171 -4.25 -0.11 9.75
C LEU A 171 -5.66 -0.12 10.36
N GLU A 172 -5.80 0.44 11.57
CA GLU A 172 -7.05 0.43 12.33
C GLU A 172 -7.96 1.63 12.04
N ASP A 173 -7.46 2.70 11.39
CA ASP A 173 -8.23 3.91 11.12
C ASP A 173 -9.27 3.69 10.01
N ARG A 174 -10.54 3.63 10.42
CA ARG A 174 -11.72 3.48 9.54
C ARG A 174 -11.97 4.68 8.63
N GLN A 175 -11.28 5.79 8.83
CA GLN A 175 -11.39 7.00 8.00
C GLN A 175 -10.46 6.97 6.78
N VAL A 176 -9.53 6.01 6.72
CA VAL A 176 -8.63 5.84 5.58
C VAL A 176 -9.45 5.46 4.33
N PRO A 177 -9.28 6.15 3.19
CA PRO A 177 -9.90 5.78 1.93
C PRO A 177 -9.60 4.32 1.56
N SER A 178 -10.61 3.59 1.07
CA SER A 178 -10.50 2.15 0.74
C SER A 178 -9.34 1.83 -0.21
N CYS A 179 -9.01 2.72 -1.15
CA CYS A 179 -7.84 2.59 -2.01
C CYS A 179 -6.52 2.61 -1.22
N LEU A 180 -6.37 3.52 -0.25
CA LEU A 180 -5.17 3.63 0.59
C LEU A 180 -5.06 2.48 1.59
N SER A 181 -6.17 1.99 2.13
CA SER A 181 -6.16 0.82 3.02
C SER A 181 -5.54 -0.40 2.36
N VAL A 182 -5.75 -0.60 1.04
CA VAL A 182 -5.08 -1.68 0.30
C VAL A 182 -3.56 -1.48 0.28
N HIS A 183 -3.07 -0.26 0.12
CA HIS A 183 -1.62 0.02 0.19
C HIS A 183 -1.04 -0.26 1.57
N VAL A 184 -1.77 0.09 2.64
CA VAL A 184 -1.38 -0.24 4.03
C VAL A 184 -1.33 -1.75 4.23
N LEU A 185 -2.32 -2.49 3.74
CA LEU A 185 -2.34 -3.95 3.86
C LEU A 185 -1.18 -4.61 3.10
N TYR A 186 -0.92 -4.20 1.86
CA TYR A 186 0.22 -4.73 1.10
C TYR A 186 1.57 -4.33 1.69
N LEU A 187 1.65 -3.19 2.39
CA LEU A 187 2.82 -2.87 3.20
C LEU A 187 3.04 -3.95 4.26
N PHE A 188 2.00 -4.32 5.02
CA PHE A 188 2.12 -5.37 6.04
C PHE A 188 2.34 -6.77 5.46
N VAL A 189 1.80 -7.07 4.27
CA VAL A 189 2.12 -8.32 3.53
C VAL A 189 3.63 -8.42 3.31
N ASN A 190 4.26 -7.35 2.79
CA ASN A 190 5.70 -7.34 2.54
C ASN A 190 6.51 -7.49 3.83
N LEU A 191 6.15 -6.74 4.88
CA LEU A 191 6.84 -6.80 6.18
C LEU A 191 6.74 -8.19 6.81
N CYS A 192 5.56 -8.81 6.78
CA CYS A 192 5.33 -10.15 7.35
C CYS A 192 6.06 -11.25 6.58
N GLY A 193 6.31 -11.05 5.29
CA GLY A 193 7.13 -11.96 4.48
C GLY A 193 8.63 -11.80 4.70
N HIS A 194 9.09 -10.82 5.48
CA HIS A 194 10.51 -10.54 5.64
C HIS A 194 11.15 -11.42 6.74
N PRO A 195 12.23 -12.17 6.43
CA PRO A 195 12.82 -13.17 7.33
C PRO A 195 13.50 -12.59 8.57
N LYS A 196 13.71 -11.27 8.65
CA LYS A 196 14.22 -10.60 9.87
C LYS A 196 13.12 -9.99 10.74
N LEU A 197 11.89 -9.89 10.25
CA LEU A 197 10.81 -9.13 10.89
C LEU A 197 9.67 -10.03 11.40
N HIS A 198 9.50 -11.21 10.80
CA HIS A 198 8.41 -12.14 11.08
C HIS A 198 8.19 -12.42 12.58
N PHE A 199 9.26 -12.55 13.37
CA PHE A 199 9.16 -12.83 14.81
C PHE A 199 8.51 -11.68 15.61
N LYS A 200 8.87 -10.42 15.30
CA LYS A 200 8.28 -9.24 15.95
C LYS A 200 6.83 -9.08 15.51
N LEU A 201 6.56 -9.25 14.21
CA LEU A 201 5.23 -9.07 13.62
C LEU A 201 4.22 -10.14 14.06
N ALA A 202 4.64 -11.41 14.19
CA ALA A 202 3.78 -12.48 14.71
C ALA A 202 3.30 -12.24 16.15
N ARG A 203 4.08 -11.48 16.94
CA ARG A 203 3.75 -11.09 18.33
C ARG A 203 2.89 -9.84 18.41
N THR A 204 2.74 -9.11 17.30
CA THR A 204 1.94 -7.90 17.27
C THR A 204 0.47 -8.26 17.18
N ARG A 205 -0.19 -8.28 18.34
CA ARG A 205 -1.64 -8.54 18.47
C ARG A 205 -2.49 -7.68 17.56
N ARG A 206 -2.15 -6.39 17.40
CA ARG A 206 -2.88 -5.44 16.56
C ARG A 206 -3.00 -5.92 15.10
N ILE A 207 -1.89 -6.35 14.50
CA ILE A 207 -1.86 -6.84 13.12
C ILE A 207 -2.67 -8.12 12.97
N MET A 208 -2.45 -9.09 13.86
CA MET A 208 -3.12 -10.40 13.80
C MET A 208 -4.63 -10.29 14.04
N PHE A 209 -5.06 -9.56 15.06
CA PHE A 209 -6.49 -9.34 15.31
C PHE A 209 -7.15 -8.57 14.18
N PHE A 210 -6.48 -7.54 13.63
CA PHE A 210 -7.01 -6.82 12.48
C PHE A 210 -7.24 -7.76 11.29
N ALA A 211 -6.24 -8.58 10.93
CA ALA A 211 -6.33 -9.48 9.79
C ALA A 211 -7.44 -10.54 9.97
N MET A 212 -7.51 -11.15 11.16
CA MET A 212 -8.54 -12.15 11.48
C MET A 212 -9.94 -11.54 11.54
N ASP A 213 -10.13 -10.43 12.26
CA ASP A 213 -11.44 -9.76 12.37
C ASP A 213 -11.93 -9.27 11.01
N THR A 214 -11.04 -8.73 10.19
CA THR A 214 -11.36 -8.31 8.81
C THR A 214 -11.83 -9.51 7.97
N LEU A 215 -11.12 -10.64 8.01
CA LEU A 215 -11.52 -11.86 7.30
C LEU A 215 -12.85 -12.40 7.80
N LEU A 216 -13.04 -12.51 9.12
CA LEU A 216 -14.30 -12.95 9.74
C LEU A 216 -15.45 -12.04 9.32
N HIS A 217 -15.26 -10.73 9.40
CA HIS A 217 -16.28 -9.75 9.03
C HIS A 217 -16.66 -9.88 7.55
N ILE A 218 -15.68 -9.94 6.66
CA ILE A 218 -15.92 -10.04 5.21
C ILE A 218 -16.61 -11.36 4.86
N LEU A 219 -16.09 -12.49 5.34
CA LEU A 219 -16.53 -13.83 4.95
C LEU A 219 -17.85 -14.24 5.61
N ASN A 220 -18.09 -13.81 6.86
CA ASN A 220 -19.38 -14.05 7.53
C ASN A 220 -20.47 -13.07 7.08
N SER A 221 -20.11 -11.91 6.55
CA SER A 221 -21.10 -11.07 5.88
C SER A 221 -21.59 -11.83 4.64
N GLY A 222 -22.87 -12.21 4.58
CA GLY A 222 -23.50 -12.90 3.44
C GLY A 222 -23.44 -12.17 2.08
N ILE A 223 -22.66 -11.09 2.04
CA ILE A 223 -22.21 -10.29 0.92
C ILE A 223 -21.26 -11.07 0.01
N VAL A 224 -20.32 -11.88 0.53
CA VAL A 224 -19.39 -12.66 -0.33
C VAL A 224 -20.17 -13.66 -1.19
N ARG A 225 -21.09 -14.39 -0.55
CA ARG A 225 -22.00 -15.33 -1.19
C ARG A 225 -22.90 -14.68 -2.25
N ARG A 226 -23.31 -13.42 -2.08
CA ARG A 226 -24.19 -12.69 -3.02
C ARG A 226 -23.41 -11.99 -4.14
N SER A 227 -22.23 -11.45 -3.85
CA SER A 227 -21.39 -10.71 -4.80
C SER A 227 -20.60 -11.66 -5.71
N SER A 228 -20.04 -12.76 -5.20
CA SER A 228 -19.40 -13.81 -6.03
C SER A 228 -20.39 -14.43 -7.02
N LYS A 229 -21.62 -14.74 -6.59
CA LYS A 229 -22.69 -15.25 -7.47
C LYS A 229 -23.11 -14.24 -8.56
N LYS A 230 -22.93 -12.94 -8.33
CA LYS A 230 -23.30 -11.89 -9.29
C LYS A 230 -22.15 -11.55 -10.24
N LEU A 231 -20.91 -11.55 -9.76
CA LEU A 231 -19.70 -11.41 -10.57
C LEU A 231 -19.50 -12.60 -11.52
N TYR A 232 -19.73 -13.82 -11.01
CA TYR A 232 -19.75 -15.05 -11.82
C TYR A 232 -20.81 -14.97 -12.93
N ARG A 233 -22.02 -14.48 -12.64
CA ARG A 233 -23.05 -14.26 -13.66
C ARG A 233 -22.62 -13.22 -14.69
N LEU A 234 -22.08 -12.08 -14.27
CA LEU A 234 -21.60 -11.02 -15.17
C LEU A 234 -20.49 -11.50 -16.11
N MET A 235 -19.53 -12.27 -15.60
CA MET A 235 -18.44 -12.84 -16.42
C MET A 235 -18.91 -13.96 -17.36
N HIS A 236 -19.97 -14.69 -17.02
CA HIS A 236 -20.49 -15.79 -17.84
C HIS A 236 -21.73 -15.45 -18.67
N THR A 237 -22.26 -14.23 -18.58
CA THR A 237 -23.25 -13.69 -19.53
C THR A 237 -22.63 -13.03 -20.77
N GLY A 238 -21.30 -13.04 -20.89
CA GLY A 238 -20.53 -12.49 -22.02
C GLY A 238 -20.17 -13.49 -23.12
N SER A 239 -21.08 -14.38 -23.52
CA SER A 239 -20.91 -15.19 -24.74
C SER A 239 -22.20 -15.21 -25.57
N PRO A 240 -22.13 -14.92 -26.89
CA PRO A 240 -23.31 -14.69 -27.70
C PRO A 240 -23.92 -16.05 -28.11
N SER A 241 -25.03 -16.42 -27.50
CA SER A 241 -25.89 -17.45 -28.07
C SER A 241 -26.70 -16.83 -29.22
N HIS A 242 -26.24 -17.13 -30.44
CA HIS A 242 -27.02 -16.98 -31.67
C HIS A 242 -28.35 -17.74 -31.58
N SER A 243 -29.47 -17.07 -31.83
CA SER A 243 -30.58 -17.63 -32.61
C SER A 243 -31.63 -16.57 -32.98
N VAL A 244 -31.76 -16.35 -34.29
CA VAL A 244 -32.98 -15.98 -35.06
C VAL A 244 -33.49 -14.52 -34.88
N ILE A 245 -33.02 -13.58 -35.71
CA ILE A 245 -33.62 -13.07 -36.97
C ILE A 245 -34.99 -12.39 -36.73
N ASP A 246 -35.03 -11.05 -36.83
CA ASP A 246 -35.80 -10.45 -37.91
C ASP A 246 -35.30 -9.06 -38.36
N LYS A 247 -35.57 -8.81 -39.65
CA LYS A 247 -34.89 -7.87 -40.57
C LYS A 247 -35.36 -6.42 -40.44
N THR A 248 -34.43 -5.45 -40.54
CA THR A 248 -34.44 -4.34 -41.52
C THR A 248 -33.27 -3.35 -41.27
N THR A 249 -32.34 -3.28 -42.22
CA THR A 249 -31.32 -2.22 -42.42
C THR A 249 -31.86 -1.12 -43.37
N PRO A 250 -31.17 0.03 -43.65
CA PRO A 250 -29.84 0.51 -43.20
C PRO A 250 -29.79 2.01 -42.79
N GLN A 251 -28.72 2.47 -42.12
CA GLN A 251 -27.84 3.56 -42.60
C GLN A 251 -26.91 4.14 -41.52
N ASN A 252 -25.62 4.12 -41.86
CA ASN A 252 -24.52 5.03 -41.53
C ASN A 252 -24.80 6.17 -40.53
N HIS A 253 -23.99 6.22 -39.46
CA HIS A 253 -23.11 7.36 -39.21
C HIS A 253 -21.91 6.94 -38.35
N SER A 254 -20.71 7.23 -38.86
CA SER A 254 -19.47 7.16 -38.11
C SER A 254 -19.48 8.31 -37.09
N ILE A 255 -19.37 7.99 -35.80
CA ILE A 255 -19.01 8.97 -34.78
C ILE A 255 -17.96 8.32 -33.88
N HIS A 256 -16.74 8.85 -33.99
CA HIS A 256 -15.69 8.74 -32.98
C HIS A 256 -16.30 8.93 -31.60
N THR A 257 -16.45 7.84 -30.85
CA THR A 257 -16.90 7.90 -29.46
C THR A 257 -15.71 7.55 -28.59
N LYS A 258 -15.24 8.58 -27.87
CA LYS A 258 -14.40 8.46 -26.68
C LYS A 258 -14.88 7.27 -25.87
N VAL A 259 -13.95 6.42 -25.44
CA VAL A 259 -14.16 5.46 -24.37
C VAL A 259 -14.48 6.28 -23.12
N SER A 260 -15.76 6.58 -22.91
CA SER A 260 -16.24 7.08 -21.63
C SER A 260 -16.25 5.88 -20.70
N ASP A 261 -15.56 6.01 -19.58
CA ASP A 261 -15.69 5.12 -18.43
C ASP A 261 -17.17 4.85 -18.18
N THR A 262 -17.62 3.65 -18.56
CA THR A 262 -18.91 3.12 -18.14
C THR A 262 -18.77 2.79 -16.67
N ASP A 263 -18.98 3.81 -15.83
CA ASP A 263 -19.21 3.67 -14.41
C ASP A 263 -20.53 2.89 -14.25
N ILE A 264 -20.44 1.56 -14.29
CA ILE A 264 -21.56 0.66 -14.02
C ILE A 264 -21.92 0.91 -12.56
N GLY A 265 -22.92 1.77 -12.35
CA GLY A 265 -23.35 2.26 -11.04
C GLY A 265 -23.83 1.12 -10.16
N PHE A 266 -22.90 0.48 -9.46
CA PHE A 266 -23.22 -0.47 -8.42
C PHE A 266 -23.90 0.28 -7.26
N PRO A 267 -24.99 -0.26 -6.69
CA PRO A 267 -25.55 0.26 -5.45
C PRO A 267 -24.46 0.43 -4.39
N LYS A 268 -24.53 1.51 -3.57
CA LYS A 268 -23.51 1.84 -2.55
C LYS A 268 -23.12 0.66 -1.65
N TYR A 269 -24.04 -0.25 -1.36
CA TYR A 269 -23.77 -1.46 -0.58
C TYR A 269 -22.92 -2.50 -1.33
N ILE A 270 -23.07 -2.62 -2.66
CA ILE A 270 -22.23 -3.50 -3.50
C ILE A 270 -20.84 -2.91 -3.69
N LYS A 271 -20.74 -1.58 -3.83
CA LYS A 271 -19.42 -0.91 -3.89
C LYS A 271 -18.63 -1.14 -2.60
N ARG A 272 -19.25 -0.90 -1.44
CA ARG A 272 -18.64 -1.20 -0.13
C ARG A 272 -18.27 -2.67 0.03
N ALA A 273 -19.15 -3.57 -0.41
CA ALA A 273 -18.88 -5.00 -0.41
C ALA A 273 -17.64 -5.40 -1.22
N LEU A 274 -17.50 -4.84 -2.43
CA LEU A 274 -16.35 -5.09 -3.30
C LEU A 274 -15.07 -4.48 -2.71
N GLU A 275 -15.15 -3.25 -2.18
CA GLU A 275 -14.06 -2.59 -1.45
C GLU A 275 -13.57 -3.45 -0.27
N SER A 276 -14.50 -4.02 0.51
CA SER A 276 -14.15 -4.95 1.59
C SER A 276 -13.55 -6.25 1.07
N MET A 277 -14.01 -6.81 -0.06
CA MET A 277 -13.39 -8.01 -0.65
C MET A 277 -11.92 -7.79 -1.04
N PHE A 278 -11.53 -6.59 -1.47
CA PHE A 278 -10.13 -6.30 -1.81
C PHE A 278 -9.18 -6.36 -0.60
N MET A 279 -9.72 -6.30 0.63
CA MET A 279 -8.93 -6.45 1.86
C MET A 279 -8.74 -7.92 2.27
N ALA A 280 -9.62 -8.83 1.85
CA ALA A 280 -9.57 -10.23 2.29
C ALA A 280 -8.27 -10.93 1.84
N LEU A 281 -7.90 -10.80 0.57
CA LEU A 281 -6.68 -11.40 0.04
C LEU A 281 -5.41 -10.97 0.79
N PRO A 282 -5.09 -9.67 0.93
CA PRO A 282 -3.89 -9.27 1.64
C PRO A 282 -3.94 -9.61 3.14
N CYS A 283 -5.12 -9.64 3.80
CA CYS A 283 -5.23 -10.13 5.17
C CYS A 283 -4.85 -11.62 5.28
N ALA A 284 -5.34 -12.46 4.36
CA ALA A 284 -4.95 -13.87 4.32
C ALA A 284 -3.45 -14.04 4.01
N MET A 285 -2.88 -13.20 3.14
CA MET A 285 -1.44 -13.20 2.86
C MET A 285 -0.60 -12.82 4.07
N ILE A 286 -1.03 -11.88 4.91
CA ILE A 286 -0.35 -11.55 6.19
C ILE A 286 -0.26 -12.80 7.06
N ILE A 287 -1.38 -13.50 7.27
CA ILE A 287 -1.43 -14.72 8.09
C ILE A 287 -0.53 -15.80 7.46
N ALA A 288 -0.66 -16.05 6.15
CA ALA A 288 0.13 -17.05 5.43
C ALA A 288 1.63 -16.77 5.49
N ASN A 289 2.05 -15.50 5.35
CA ASN A 289 3.45 -15.10 5.42
C ASN A 289 4.02 -15.26 6.83
N LEU A 290 3.23 -15.08 7.88
CA LEU A 290 3.72 -15.31 9.25
C LEU A 290 3.82 -16.80 9.56
N LEU A 291 2.87 -17.62 9.08
CA LEU A 291 2.86 -19.08 9.26
C LEU A 291 3.90 -19.83 8.42
N SER A 292 4.40 -19.23 7.32
CA SER A 292 5.46 -19.82 6.51
C SER A 292 6.78 -19.96 7.26
N PHE A 293 6.96 -19.24 8.37
CA PHE A 293 8.07 -19.39 9.30
C PHE A 293 7.71 -20.39 10.42
N PRO A 294 8.38 -21.56 10.51
CA PRO A 294 8.05 -22.59 11.49
C PRO A 294 8.01 -22.10 12.95
N GLU A 295 8.91 -21.20 13.31
CA GLU A 295 9.05 -20.66 14.66
C GLU A 295 7.82 -19.86 15.13
N ASN A 296 6.99 -19.40 14.18
CA ASN A 296 5.78 -18.64 14.48
C ASN A 296 4.56 -19.54 14.70
N ARG A 297 4.53 -20.76 14.15
CA ARG A 297 3.32 -21.60 14.09
C ARG A 297 2.75 -21.91 15.47
N LYS A 298 3.58 -22.46 16.37
CA LYS A 298 3.18 -22.78 17.75
C LYS A 298 2.68 -21.55 18.49
N LEU A 299 3.42 -20.45 18.40
CA LEU A 299 3.05 -19.18 19.04
C LEU A 299 1.72 -18.64 18.50
N MET A 300 1.52 -18.67 17.20
CA MET A 300 0.31 -18.15 16.56
C MET A 300 -0.89 -19.00 16.91
N LEU A 301 -0.76 -20.33 16.89
CA LEU A 301 -1.82 -21.24 17.32
C LEU A 301 -2.20 -21.04 18.79
N SER A 302 -1.22 -20.91 19.69
CA SER A 302 -1.48 -20.71 21.12
C SER A 302 -2.07 -19.33 21.43
N THR A 303 -1.69 -18.30 20.68
CA THR A 303 -2.11 -16.91 20.93
C THR A 303 -3.41 -16.56 20.20
N TYR A 304 -3.66 -17.18 19.05
CA TYR A 304 -4.74 -16.88 18.13
C TYR A 304 -5.40 -18.18 17.63
N PRO A 305 -6.07 -18.95 18.50
CA PRO A 305 -6.65 -20.25 18.13
C PRO A 305 -7.67 -20.15 16.98
N ASP A 306 -8.36 -19.02 16.87
CA ASP A 306 -9.33 -18.74 15.79
C ASP A 306 -8.71 -18.71 14.38
N VAL A 307 -7.38 -18.68 14.26
CA VAL A 307 -6.69 -18.65 12.96
C VAL A 307 -7.09 -19.84 12.08
N ILE A 308 -7.33 -21.02 12.66
CA ILE A 308 -7.76 -22.21 11.92
C ILE A 308 -9.15 -21.98 11.32
N ALA A 309 -10.11 -21.57 12.14
CA ALA A 309 -11.48 -21.28 11.70
C ALA A 309 -11.51 -20.20 10.60
N VAL A 310 -10.66 -19.17 10.73
CA VAL A 310 -10.53 -18.11 9.71
C VAL A 310 -10.01 -18.66 8.38
N LEU A 311 -8.98 -19.52 8.40
CA LEU A 311 -8.43 -20.13 7.20
C LEU A 311 -9.42 -21.10 6.53
N GLU A 312 -10.17 -21.89 7.31
CA GLU A 312 -11.22 -22.76 6.81
C GLU A 312 -12.33 -21.98 6.09
N LEU A 313 -12.73 -20.80 6.63
CA LEU A 313 -13.68 -19.92 5.96
C LEU A 313 -13.16 -19.39 4.62
N CYS A 314 -11.84 -19.22 4.48
CA CYS A 314 -11.21 -18.80 3.24
C CYS A 314 -11.09 -19.93 2.21
N ASP A 315 -11.27 -21.20 2.60
CA ASP A 315 -11.20 -22.36 1.69
C ASP A 315 -12.54 -22.70 1.00
N ILE A 316 -13.62 -22.00 1.37
CA ILE A 316 -14.96 -22.28 0.83
C ILE A 316 -15.04 -21.97 -0.68
N GLN A 317 -15.77 -22.80 -1.44
CA GLN A 317 -15.88 -22.68 -2.90
C GLN A 317 -16.38 -21.32 -3.43
N GLU A 318 -17.00 -20.50 -2.59
CA GLU A 318 -17.64 -19.23 -2.96
C GLU A 318 -16.67 -18.02 -2.95
N VAL A 319 -15.43 -18.19 -2.48
CA VAL A 319 -14.38 -17.14 -2.50
C VAL A 319 -13.54 -17.15 -3.79
N SER A 320 -12.74 -16.10 -4.01
CA SER A 320 -11.82 -16.04 -5.15
C SER A 320 -10.76 -17.15 -5.08
N ILE A 321 -10.32 -17.62 -6.26
CA ILE A 321 -9.32 -18.70 -6.38
C ILE A 321 -8.03 -18.33 -5.63
N GLN A 322 -7.57 -17.09 -5.79
CA GLN A 322 -6.35 -16.61 -5.13
C GLN A 322 -6.46 -16.63 -3.59
N LEU A 323 -7.61 -16.23 -3.02
CA LEU A 323 -7.81 -16.28 -1.58
C LEU A 323 -7.79 -17.72 -1.07
N ARG A 324 -8.43 -18.64 -1.82
CA ARG A 324 -8.43 -20.06 -1.51
C ARG A 324 -7.02 -20.66 -1.55
N GLU A 325 -6.25 -20.38 -2.59
CA GLU A 325 -4.88 -20.87 -2.74
C GLU A 325 -3.97 -20.40 -1.59
N VAL A 326 -4.10 -19.12 -1.19
CA VAL A 326 -3.36 -18.58 -0.04
C VAL A 326 -3.77 -19.26 1.26
N ALA A 327 -5.07 -19.46 1.47
CA ALA A 327 -5.58 -20.13 2.67
C ALA A 327 -5.12 -21.60 2.74
N GLN A 328 -5.23 -22.34 1.65
CA GLN A 328 -4.76 -23.73 1.58
C GLN A 328 -3.26 -23.84 1.88
N ARG A 329 -2.43 -22.93 1.35
CA ARG A 329 -1.01 -22.89 1.69
C ARG A 329 -0.78 -22.61 3.18
N ALA A 330 -1.52 -21.67 3.76
CA ALA A 330 -1.43 -21.36 5.18
C ALA A 330 -1.84 -22.56 6.06
N THR A 331 -2.91 -23.25 5.70
CA THR A 331 -3.37 -24.48 6.36
C THR A 331 -2.32 -25.58 6.25
N ASN A 332 -1.69 -25.76 5.09
CA ASN A 332 -0.61 -26.72 4.91
C ASN A 332 0.57 -26.45 5.86
N TYR A 333 0.94 -25.18 6.08
CA TYR A 333 2.00 -24.84 7.04
C TYR A 333 1.65 -25.28 8.48
N LEU A 334 0.37 -25.27 8.86
CA LEU A 334 -0.08 -25.75 10.17
C LEU A 334 0.01 -27.28 10.30
N HIS A 335 -0.21 -28.00 9.19
CA HIS A 335 -0.11 -29.46 9.15
C HIS A 335 1.33 -29.99 9.02
N GLU A 336 2.31 -29.14 8.70
CA GLU A 336 3.72 -29.55 8.73
C GLU A 336 4.23 -29.86 10.15
N ASP A 337 3.53 -29.39 11.19
CA ASP A 337 3.81 -29.64 12.61
C ASP A 337 2.60 -30.31 13.31
N GLU A 338 2.17 -31.49 12.83
CA GLU A 338 0.94 -32.19 13.29
C GLU A 338 0.83 -32.31 14.82
N HIS A 339 1.94 -32.60 15.52
CA HIS A 339 1.96 -32.73 16.98
C HIS A 339 1.62 -31.43 17.71
N VAL A 340 2.04 -30.27 17.20
CA VAL A 340 1.72 -28.96 17.79
C VAL A 340 0.25 -28.60 17.54
N LEU A 341 -0.27 -28.97 16.37
CA LEU A 341 -1.67 -28.76 16.03
C LEU A 341 -2.59 -29.60 16.91
N GLU A 342 -2.28 -30.87 17.14
CA GLU A 342 -3.04 -31.76 18.03
C GLU A 342 -3.04 -31.25 19.47
N GLU A 343 -1.88 -30.87 20.03
CA GLU A 343 -1.78 -30.33 21.40
C GLU A 343 -2.65 -29.08 21.59
N VAL A 344 -2.59 -28.11 20.67
CA VAL A 344 -3.34 -26.85 20.80
C VAL A 344 -4.83 -27.05 20.55
N LEU A 345 -5.22 -27.92 19.60
CA LEU A 345 -6.63 -28.23 19.37
C LEU A 345 -7.25 -28.89 20.61
N VAL A 346 -6.54 -29.84 21.24
CA VAL A 346 -6.99 -30.49 22.47
C VAL A 346 -7.15 -29.46 23.60
N GLU A 347 -6.15 -28.61 23.84
CA GLU A 347 -6.24 -27.55 24.87
C GLU A 347 -7.40 -26.57 24.59
N HIS A 348 -7.63 -26.19 23.33
CA HIS A 348 -8.70 -25.27 22.95
C HIS A 348 -10.10 -25.90 23.14
N PHE A 349 -10.30 -27.14 22.71
CA PHE A 349 -11.57 -27.86 22.89
C PHE A 349 -11.83 -28.26 24.35
N GLU A 350 -10.79 -28.46 25.16
CA GLU A 350 -10.91 -28.69 26.59
C GLU A 350 -11.23 -27.41 27.37
N SER A 351 -10.67 -26.25 26.97
CA SER A 351 -10.96 -24.95 27.60
C SER A 351 -12.43 -24.52 27.45
N HIS A 352 -13.07 -24.85 26.30
CA HIS A 352 -14.49 -24.60 26.09
C HIS A 352 -15.43 -25.52 26.90
N LYS A 353 -14.93 -26.67 27.39
CA LYS A 353 -15.70 -27.54 28.30
C LYS A 353 -15.69 -27.05 29.76
N LEU A 354 -14.72 -26.23 30.15
CA LEU A 354 -14.61 -25.68 31.52
C LEU A 354 -15.42 -24.38 31.73
N GLY A 355 -15.88 -23.73 30.66
CA GLY A 355 -16.82 -22.59 30.73
C GLY A 355 -18.30 -22.98 30.85
N GLY A 356 -18.60 -24.29 30.84
CA GLY A 356 -19.93 -24.85 31.01
C GLY A 356 -20.06 -25.60 32.34
N SER A 357 -19.64 -25.01 33.45
CA SER A 357 -20.07 -25.51 34.76
C SER A 357 -21.56 -25.19 34.92
N THR A 358 -22.37 -26.20 34.63
CA THR A 358 -23.57 -26.55 35.38
C THR A 358 -23.86 -25.62 36.55
N VAL A 359 -24.84 -24.72 36.39
CA VAL A 359 -25.72 -24.37 37.50
C VAL A 359 -26.59 -25.60 37.69
N GLU A 360 -26.15 -26.51 38.57
CA GLU A 360 -27.06 -27.43 39.21
C GLU A 360 -27.94 -26.64 40.19
N ASP A 361 -29.22 -26.98 40.18
CA ASP A 361 -30.29 -26.40 40.99
C ASP A 361 -29.96 -26.32 42.49
N GLY A 362 -30.43 -25.26 43.13
CA GLY A 362 -30.39 -25.07 44.58
C GLY A 362 -31.19 -23.86 45.07
N ASP A 363 -32.48 -23.80 44.73
CA ASP A 363 -33.62 -23.67 45.67
C ASP A 363 -34.96 -23.56 44.94
#